data_AF-A0A8T9BWL2-F1
#
_entry.id   AF-A0A8T9BWL2-F1
#
_cell.length_a   1.000
_cell.length_b   1.000
_cell.length_c   1.000
_cell.angle_alpha   90.00
_cell.angle_beta   90.00
_cell.angle_gamma   90.00
#
_symmetry.space_group_name_H-M   'P 1'
#
loop_
_entity.id
_entity.type
_entity.pdbx_description
1 polymer ?
#
loop_
_entity_poly.entity_id
_entity_poly.type
_entity_poly.pdbx_seq_one_letter_code
_entity_poly.pdbx_strand_id
1 'polypeptide(L)'
;MSEAIPESIPTSADPRSKRPLKKRALSPRSETASSISALFAKPDQEIRLPSSSNSLGQHRHNGQPPEIVTNVQGSSAGAGSGEFHVYKASRRREYERLRQMDETVRKESEGEEWEREKREREGRDAEKTRRNR
;
A
#
# COMPACT_ATOMS: atom_id res chain seq x y z
N MET A 1 -53.08 -27.76 -13.39
CA MET A 1 -52.19 -27.05 -12.44
C MET A 1 -51.14 -28.06 -12.01
N SER A 2 -49.90 -27.95 -12.50
CA SER A 2 -48.83 -28.90 -12.14
C SER A 2 -48.37 -28.64 -10.70
N GLU A 3 -48.44 -29.68 -9.88
CA GLU A 3 -48.08 -29.66 -8.46
C GLU A 3 -46.57 -29.42 -8.28
N ALA A 4 -46.19 -28.71 -7.22
CA ALA A 4 -44.80 -28.43 -6.87
C ALA A 4 -44.16 -29.67 -6.22
N ILE A 5 -43.70 -30.60 -7.05
CA ILE A 5 -42.94 -31.78 -6.63
C ILE A 5 -41.50 -31.35 -6.32
N PRO A 6 -40.82 -31.85 -5.27
CA PRO A 6 -39.44 -31.45 -4.92
C PRO A 6 -38.42 -31.65 -6.05
N GLU A 7 -38.69 -32.50 -7.04
CA GLU A 7 -37.84 -32.71 -8.21
C GLU A 7 -38.03 -31.68 -9.33
N SER A 8 -39.07 -30.84 -9.26
CA SER A 8 -39.35 -29.79 -10.26
C SER A 8 -38.78 -28.43 -9.89
N ILE A 9 -37.97 -28.32 -8.82
CA ILE A 9 -37.27 -27.09 -8.49
C ILE A 9 -36.20 -26.88 -9.55
N PRO A 10 -36.25 -25.80 -10.35
CA PRO A 10 -35.21 -25.55 -11.34
C PRO A 10 -33.86 -25.49 -10.63
N THR A 11 -32.83 -26.15 -11.17
CA THR A 11 -31.49 -26.25 -10.55
C THR A 11 -30.83 -24.89 -10.27
N SER A 12 -31.40 -23.80 -10.81
CA SER A 12 -31.06 -22.41 -10.50
C SER A 12 -31.57 -21.91 -9.13
N ALA A 13 -32.56 -22.56 -8.55
CA ALA A 13 -33.20 -22.21 -7.27
C ALA A 13 -32.88 -23.19 -6.14
N ASP A 14 -32.08 -24.23 -6.40
CA ASP A 14 -31.64 -25.20 -5.38
C ASP A 14 -30.52 -24.59 -4.50
N PRO A 15 -30.73 -24.44 -3.17
CA PRO A 15 -29.71 -23.92 -2.25
C PRO A 15 -28.47 -24.81 -2.10
N ARG A 16 -28.53 -26.08 -2.54
CA ARG A 16 -27.39 -27.03 -2.53
C ARG A 16 -26.51 -26.91 -3.78
N SER A 17 -27.00 -26.22 -4.81
CA SER A 17 -26.31 -25.98 -6.07
C SER A 17 -25.18 -24.95 -5.89
N LYS A 18 -23.92 -25.38 -6.01
CA LYS A 18 -22.74 -24.49 -6.00
C LYS A 18 -22.45 -23.86 -7.36
N ARG A 19 -23.48 -23.66 -8.20
CA ARG A 19 -23.28 -23.11 -9.54
C ARG A 19 -22.89 -21.63 -9.43
N PRO A 20 -21.89 -21.14 -10.17
CA PRO A 20 -21.56 -19.72 -10.16
C PRO A 20 -22.76 -18.91 -10.67
N LEU A 21 -23.40 -18.17 -9.77
CA LEU A 21 -24.43 -17.20 -10.12
C LEU A 21 -23.75 -16.01 -10.82
N LYS A 22 -24.42 -15.43 -11.83
CA LYS A 22 -23.97 -14.16 -12.43
C LYS A 22 -23.86 -13.13 -11.30
N LYS A 23 -22.63 -12.72 -10.98
CA LYS A 23 -22.36 -11.65 -10.03
C LYS A 23 -23.06 -10.39 -10.56
N ARG A 24 -24.08 -9.91 -9.85
CA ARG A 24 -24.68 -8.61 -10.15
C ARG A 24 -23.60 -7.56 -9.90
N ALA A 25 -23.48 -6.57 -10.79
CA ALA A 25 -22.63 -5.42 -10.51
C ALA A 25 -23.19 -4.73 -9.25
N LEU A 26 -22.47 -4.82 -8.14
CA LEU A 26 -22.91 -4.23 -6.89
C LEU A 26 -22.81 -2.71 -7.02
N SER A 27 -23.87 -2.01 -6.59
CA SER A 27 -23.79 -0.56 -6.38
C SER A 27 -22.76 -0.28 -5.26
N PRO A 28 -22.05 0.86 -5.27
CA PRO A 28 -21.14 1.23 -4.19
C PRO A 28 -21.81 1.13 -2.80
N ARG A 29 -23.10 1.44 -2.70
CA ARG A 29 -23.89 1.30 -1.46
C ARG A 29 -24.07 -0.14 -1.00
N SER A 30 -24.19 -1.08 -1.95
CA SER A 30 -24.32 -2.50 -1.60
C SER A 30 -22.99 -3.13 -1.20
N GLU A 31 -21.87 -2.64 -1.73
CA GLU A 31 -20.53 -3.07 -1.30
C GLU A 31 -20.24 -2.61 0.14
N THR A 32 -20.56 -1.35 0.46
CA THR A 32 -20.41 -0.84 1.83
C THR A 32 -21.36 -1.54 2.81
N ALA A 33 -22.61 -1.81 2.42
CA ALA A 33 -23.53 -2.58 3.25
C ALA A 33 -23.01 -4.00 3.52
N SER A 34 -22.41 -4.65 2.52
CA SER A 34 -21.80 -5.97 2.69
C SER A 34 -20.59 -5.94 3.61
N SER A 35 -19.72 -4.92 3.53
CA SER A 35 -18.57 -4.81 4.44
C SER A 35 -19.02 -4.53 5.87
N ILE A 36 -20.01 -3.66 6.05
CA ILE A 36 -20.61 -3.35 7.36
C ILE A 36 -21.23 -4.60 7.98
N SER A 37 -22.01 -5.38 7.23
CA SER A 37 -22.61 -6.63 7.74
C SER A 37 -21.54 -7.66 8.14
N ALA A 38 -20.42 -7.74 7.42
CA ALA A 38 -19.30 -8.61 7.78
C ALA A 38 -18.60 -8.16 9.08
N LEU A 39 -18.45 -6.86 9.30
CA LEU A 39 -17.89 -6.32 10.55
C LEU A 39 -18.82 -6.59 11.75
N PHE A 40 -20.13 -6.46 11.57
CA PHE A 40 -21.11 -6.74 12.63
C PHE A 40 -21.27 -8.23 12.97
N ALA A 41 -20.79 -9.15 12.14
CA ALA A 41 -20.85 -10.58 12.44
C ALA A 41 -20.00 -10.97 13.67
N LYS A 42 -18.97 -10.17 14.01
CA LYS A 42 -18.08 -10.39 15.16
C LYS A 42 -17.71 -9.05 15.82
N PRO A 43 -18.61 -8.46 16.62
CA PRO A 43 -18.39 -7.14 17.20
C PRO A 43 -17.25 -7.11 18.24
N ASP A 44 -16.96 -8.23 18.90
CA ASP A 44 -15.91 -8.32 19.93
C ASP A 44 -14.49 -8.49 19.35
N GLN A 45 -14.36 -8.64 18.02
CA GLN A 45 -13.06 -8.85 17.39
C GLN A 45 -12.28 -7.53 17.30
N GLU A 46 -11.08 -7.48 17.87
CA GLU A 46 -10.17 -6.34 17.74
C GLU A 46 -9.75 -6.14 16.28
N ILE A 47 -10.08 -4.97 15.71
CA ILE A 47 -9.69 -4.59 14.36
C ILE A 47 -8.37 -3.81 14.44
N ARG A 48 -7.29 -4.45 14.01
CA ARG A 48 -5.98 -3.78 13.86
C ARG A 48 -6.03 -2.88 12.63
N LEU A 49 -6.26 -1.59 12.86
CA LEU A 49 -6.09 -0.59 11.82
C LEU A 49 -4.59 -0.49 11.47
N PRO A 50 -4.23 -0.36 10.18
CA PRO A 50 -2.86 -0.07 9.83
C PRO A 50 -2.48 1.27 10.46
N SER A 51 -1.53 1.26 11.40
CA SER A 51 -0.91 2.50 11.87
C SER A 51 -0.35 3.25 10.66
N SER A 52 -0.46 4.57 10.63
CA SER A 52 0.15 5.44 9.60
C SER A 52 1.67 5.21 9.47
N SER A 53 2.30 4.68 10.52
CA SER A 53 3.70 4.24 10.51
C SER A 53 3.95 2.97 9.67
N ASN A 54 2.96 2.09 9.50
CA ASN A 54 3.10 0.85 8.74
C ASN A 54 2.90 1.04 7.23
N SER A 55 2.26 2.13 6.80
CA SER A 55 2.28 2.54 5.38
C SER A 55 3.61 3.15 4.95
N LEU A 56 4.41 3.67 5.90
CA LEU A 56 5.85 3.93 5.73
C LEU A 56 6.71 2.69 6.08
N GLY A 57 6.10 1.65 6.62
CA GLY A 57 6.75 0.50 7.26
C GLY A 57 7.51 -0.43 6.33
N GLN A 58 7.50 -0.18 5.02
CA GLN A 58 8.51 -0.70 4.11
C GLN A 58 8.84 0.36 3.06
N HIS A 59 9.39 1.50 3.48
CA HIS A 59 10.63 1.87 2.79
C HIS A 59 11.46 0.60 2.80
N ARG A 60 11.75 0.06 1.61
CA ARG A 60 12.68 -1.05 1.45
C ARG A 60 14.00 -0.53 1.94
N HIS A 61 14.14 -0.53 3.27
CA HIS A 61 15.35 -0.27 3.97
C HIS A 61 16.19 -1.45 3.55
N ASN A 62 16.92 -1.25 2.46
CA ASN A 62 18.22 -1.83 2.33
C ASN A 62 18.85 -1.52 3.68
N GLY A 63 18.88 -2.54 4.55
CA GLY A 63 19.33 -2.43 5.91
C GLY A 63 20.55 -1.52 5.95
N GLN A 64 20.66 -0.68 6.97
CA GLN A 64 21.90 0.04 7.25
C GLN A 64 23.06 -0.90 6.91
N PRO A 65 24.01 -0.46 6.06
CA PRO A 65 25.07 -1.34 5.63
C PRO A 65 25.70 -2.01 6.85
N PRO A 66 25.88 -3.34 6.84
CA PRO A 66 26.43 -4.02 8.00
C PRO A 66 27.79 -3.44 8.34
N GLU A 67 28.01 -3.11 9.62
CA GLU A 67 29.24 -2.46 10.07
C GLU A 67 30.48 -3.35 9.88
N ILE A 68 30.31 -4.67 10.01
CA ILE A 68 31.39 -5.66 9.88
C ILE A 68 30.99 -6.68 8.82
N VAL A 69 31.82 -6.79 7.78
CA VAL A 69 31.73 -7.85 6.78
C VAL A 69 32.76 -8.90 7.14
N THR A 70 32.30 -10.07 7.57
CA THR A 70 33.18 -11.14 8.09
C THR A 70 33.79 -12.02 7.00
N ASN A 71 33.29 -11.93 5.77
CA ASN A 71 33.65 -12.80 4.65
C ASN A 71 34.57 -12.12 3.61
N VAL A 72 35.44 -11.20 4.04
CA VAL A 72 36.37 -10.50 3.13
C VAL A 72 37.59 -11.39 2.84
N GLN A 73 37.73 -11.78 1.57
CA GLN A 73 38.92 -12.48 1.07
C GLN A 73 40.09 -11.49 0.95
N GLY A 74 41.33 -11.96 1.12
CA GLY A 74 42.53 -11.11 1.09
C GLY A 74 42.66 -10.26 -0.18
N SER A 75 43.26 -9.08 -0.07
CA SER A 75 43.28 -8.06 -1.15
C SER A 75 43.97 -8.48 -2.44
N SER A 76 44.88 -9.46 -2.38
CA SER A 76 45.59 -10.01 -3.54
C SER A 76 44.99 -11.33 -4.05
N ALA A 77 43.95 -11.84 -3.41
CA ALA A 77 43.34 -13.10 -3.77
C ALA A 77 42.43 -12.91 -5.01
N GLY A 78 42.43 -13.90 -5.91
CA GLY A 78 41.69 -13.82 -7.18
C GLY A 78 40.16 -13.78 -7.01
N ALA A 79 39.46 -13.46 -8.10
CA ALA A 79 38.00 -13.42 -8.09
C ALA A 79 37.40 -14.83 -7.89
N GLY A 80 36.65 -15.01 -6.80
CA GLY A 80 35.89 -16.23 -6.54
C GLY A 80 34.61 -16.30 -7.40
N SER A 81 34.01 -17.50 -7.51
CA SER A 81 32.77 -17.71 -8.29
C SER A 81 31.57 -16.93 -7.75
N GLY A 82 31.56 -16.60 -6.46
CA GLY A 82 30.49 -15.82 -5.81
C GLY A 82 30.64 -14.30 -5.92
N GLU A 83 31.81 -13.79 -6.33
CA GLU A 83 32.12 -12.35 -6.29
C GLU A 83 31.20 -11.54 -7.20
N PHE A 84 30.82 -12.11 -8.34
CA PHE A 84 29.84 -11.49 -9.24
C PHE A 84 28.49 -11.23 -8.55
N HIS A 85 28.02 -12.18 -7.74
CA HIS A 85 26.74 -12.05 -7.04
C HIS A 85 26.83 -11.05 -5.89
N VAL A 86 27.97 -11.01 -5.18
CA VAL A 86 28.25 -10.01 -4.15
C VAL A 86 28.18 -8.61 -4.76
N TYR A 87 28.86 -8.40 -5.89
CA TYR A 87 28.83 -7.15 -6.63
C TYR A 87 27.43 -6.77 -7.13
N LYS A 88 26.70 -7.72 -7.71
CA LYS A 88 25.33 -7.50 -8.20
C LYS A 88 24.40 -7.05 -7.07
N ALA A 89 24.54 -7.66 -5.88
CA ALA A 89 23.75 -7.31 -4.71
C ALA A 89 24.17 -5.96 -4.09
N SER A 90 25.48 -5.66 -4.01
CA SER A 90 25.95 -4.37 -3.49
C SER A 90 25.57 -3.22 -4.42
N ARG A 91 25.77 -3.37 -5.73
CA ARG A 91 25.38 -2.36 -6.74
C ARG A 91 23.88 -2.06 -6.69
N ARG A 92 23.04 -3.11 -6.60
CA ARG A 92 21.59 -2.94 -6.49
C ARG A 92 21.20 -2.17 -5.23
N ARG A 93 21.79 -2.53 -4.08
CA ARG A 93 21.54 -1.84 -2.81
C ARG A 93 21.93 -0.36 -2.89
N GLU A 94 23.05 -0.06 -3.53
CA GLU A 94 23.56 1.31 -3.66
C GLU A 94 22.69 2.17 -4.61
N TYR A 95 22.25 1.62 -5.74
CA TYR A 95 21.33 2.36 -6.64
C TYR A 95 20.00 2.65 -5.98
N GLU A 96 19.45 1.68 -5.25
CA GLU A 96 18.22 1.89 -4.48
C GLU A 96 18.42 2.90 -3.35
N ARG A 97 19.61 3.00 -2.75
CA ARG A 97 19.96 4.01 -1.74
C ARG A 97 20.04 5.41 -2.35
N LEU A 98 20.78 5.58 -3.45
CA LEU A 98 20.90 6.85 -4.17
C LEU A 98 19.53 7.36 -4.61
N ARG A 99 18.74 6.49 -5.24
CA ARG A 99 17.38 6.81 -5.68
C ARG A 99 16.49 7.27 -4.52
N GLN A 100 16.56 6.61 -3.36
CA GLN A 100 15.78 7.01 -2.19
C GLN A 100 16.19 8.40 -1.68
N MET A 101 17.49 8.70 -1.63
CA MET A 101 17.97 10.02 -1.23
C MET A 101 17.51 11.11 -2.21
N ASP A 102 17.59 10.86 -3.51
CA ASP A 102 17.13 11.82 -4.53
C ASP A 102 15.62 12.05 -4.42
N GLU A 103 14.84 10.99 -4.21
CA GLU A 103 13.39 11.08 -3.99
C GLU A 103 13.03 11.83 -2.71
N THR A 104 13.79 11.68 -1.61
CA THR A 104 13.54 12.43 -0.37
C THR A 104 13.86 13.91 -0.54
N VAL A 105 15.01 14.25 -1.11
CA VAL A 105 15.39 15.65 -1.35
C VAL A 105 14.35 16.35 -2.23
N ARG A 106 13.90 15.66 -3.30
CA ARG A 106 12.88 16.19 -4.19
C ARG A 106 11.55 16.45 -3.47
N LYS A 107 11.08 15.51 -2.64
CA LYS A 107 9.83 15.66 -1.88
C LYS A 107 9.93 16.78 -0.85
N GLU A 108 11.07 16.93 -0.19
CA GLU A 108 11.33 18.00 0.77
C GLU A 108 11.27 19.37 0.06
N SER A 109 11.99 19.52 -1.07
CA SER A 109 11.96 20.78 -1.83
C SER A 109 10.57 21.11 -2.36
N GLU A 110 9.85 20.13 -2.94
CA GLU A 110 8.49 20.34 -3.44
C GLU A 110 7.52 20.69 -2.29
N GLY A 111 7.69 20.07 -1.13
CA GLY A 111 6.90 20.34 0.07
C GLY A 111 7.14 21.74 0.64
N GLU A 112 8.39 22.19 0.70
CA GLU A 112 8.74 23.55 1.13
C GLU A 112 8.17 24.63 0.21
N GLU A 113 8.26 24.41 -1.10
CA GLU A 113 7.69 25.30 -2.11
C GLU A 113 6.17 25.39 -1.98
N TRP A 114 5.52 24.24 -1.82
CA TRP A 114 4.07 24.17 -1.62
C TRP A 114 3.61 24.91 -0.36
N GLU A 115 4.26 24.68 0.78
CA GLU A 115 3.93 25.35 2.04
C GLU A 115 4.19 26.86 1.96
N ARG A 116 5.22 27.29 1.21
CA ARG A 116 5.47 28.71 0.93
C ARG A 116 4.34 29.33 0.11
N GLU A 117 3.95 28.71 -1.00
CA GLU A 117 2.86 29.21 -1.85
C GLU A 117 1.52 29.23 -1.10
N LYS A 118 1.22 28.17 -0.35
CA LYS A 118 0.00 28.07 0.46
C LYS A 118 -0.10 29.20 1.48
N ARG A 119 0.97 29.47 2.22
CA ARG A 119 1.03 30.58 3.20
C ARG A 119 0.83 31.94 2.53
N GLU A 120 1.44 32.14 1.37
CA GLU A 120 1.29 33.38 0.61
C GLU A 120 -0.17 33.58 0.13
N ARG A 121 -0.79 32.51 -0.37
CA ARG A 121 -2.20 32.50 -0.80
C ARG A 121 -3.15 32.78 0.36
N GLU A 122 -2.97 32.08 1.48
CA GLU A 122 -3.75 32.29 2.71
C GLU A 122 -3.58 33.73 3.23
N GLY A 123 -2.37 34.29 3.18
CA GLY A 123 -2.12 35.69 3.54
C GLY A 123 -2.87 36.69 2.65
N ARG A 124 -2.85 36.49 1.33
CA ARG A 124 -3.61 37.33 0.38
C ARG A 124 -5.12 37.23 0.62
N ASP A 125 -5.63 36.03 0.86
CA ASP A 125 -7.06 35.81 1.09
C ASP A 125 -7.51 36.40 2.43
N ALA A 126 -6.68 36.31 3.47
CA ALA A 126 -6.91 36.97 4.75
C ALA A 126 -6.91 38.50 4.63
N GLU A 127 -5.99 39.08 3.85
CA GLU A 127 -5.96 40.53 3.61
C GLU A 127 -7.22 41.01 2.88
N LYS A 128 -7.65 40.30 1.83
CA LYS A 128 -8.90 40.59 1.11
C LYS A 128 -10.11 40.48 2.04
N THR A 129 -10.16 39.44 2.86
CA THR A 129 -11.26 39.23 3.82
C THR A 129 -11.29 40.34 4.87
N ARG A 130 -10.14 40.79 5.37
CA ARG A 130 -10.03 41.91 6.31
C ARG A 130 -10.47 43.24 5.67
N ARG A 131 -10.12 43.49 4.40
CA ARG A 131 -10.50 44.72 3.70
C ARG A 131 -12.01 44.79 3.40
N ASN A 132 -12.64 43.63 3.21
CA ASN A 132 -14.06 43.54 2.88
C ASN A 132 -14.99 43.38 4.11
N ARG A 133 -14.43 43.35 5.33
CA ARG A 133 -15.16 43.37 6.60
C ARG A 133 -15.12 44.78 7.17
#